data_AF-A0A7C3HYU9-F1
#
_entry.id   AF-A0A7C3HYU9-F1
#
_cell.length_a   1.000
_cell.length_b   1.000
_cell.length_c   1.000
_cell.angle_alpha   90.00
_cell.angle_beta   90.00
_cell.angle_gamma   90.00
#
_symmetry.space_group_name_H-M   'P 1'
#
loop_
_entity.id
_entity.type
_entity.pdbx_description
1 polymer ?
#
loop_
_entity_poly.entity_id
_entity_poly.type
_entity_poly.pdbx_seq_one_letter_code
_entity_poly.pdbx_strand_id
1 'polypeptide(L)'
;MREDNSLPCHRRVIEVDLDADQVVEINFGAGDEGCEEGLAFRFLAPDGSVCLETQPGECGLNGILQFGAAGRYRAEIVAVPDARPQGW
;
A
#
# COMPACT_ATOMS: atom_id res chain seq x y z
N MET A 1 -1.26 19.66 10.86
CA MET A 1 -0.54 18.51 10.30
C MET A 1 0.39 19.10 9.24
N ARG A 2 1.72 19.05 9.44
CA ARG A 2 2.68 19.53 8.44
C ARG A 2 3.07 18.33 7.59
N GLU A 3 2.60 18.29 6.36
CA GLU A 3 3.11 17.37 5.35
C GLU A 3 4.42 17.93 4.82
N ASP A 4 5.51 17.26 5.18
CA ASP A 4 6.83 17.52 4.63
C ASP A 4 6.95 16.70 3.33
N ASN A 5 6.83 17.39 2.19
CA ASN A 5 6.85 16.80 0.84
C ASN A 5 8.28 16.78 0.23
N SER A 6 9.33 16.63 1.05
CA SER A 6 10.71 16.83 0.60
C SER A 6 11.67 15.75 1.08
N LEU A 7 11.48 14.49 0.66
CA LEU A 7 12.49 13.43 0.81
C LEU A 7 12.57 12.53 -0.45
N PRO A 8 13.78 12.05 -0.81
CA PRO A 8 14.03 11.34 -2.06
C PRO A 8 13.38 9.95 -2.04
N CYS A 9 12.67 9.58 -3.11
CA CYS A 9 12.16 8.21 -3.38
C CYS A 9 11.15 7.67 -2.32
N HIS A 10 9.99 8.32 -2.27
CA HIS A 10 8.93 8.29 -1.26
C HIS A 10 8.34 6.91 -0.87
N ARG A 11 8.95 6.21 0.09
CA ARG A 11 8.23 5.18 0.85
C ARG A 11 7.21 5.86 1.78
N ARG A 12 5.92 5.72 1.48
CA ARG A 12 4.82 6.15 2.37
C ARG A 12 4.31 4.95 3.13
N VAL A 13 4.20 5.07 4.45
CA VAL A 13 3.64 4.03 5.34
C VAL A 13 2.52 4.66 6.15
N ILE A 14 1.35 4.03 6.11
CA ILE A 14 0.18 4.38 6.91
C ILE A 14 -0.06 3.22 7.87
N GLU A 15 -0.11 3.51 9.17
CA GLU A 15 -0.39 2.52 10.19
C GLU A 15 -1.84 2.66 10.66
N VAL A 16 -2.53 1.53 10.81
CA VAL A 16 -3.91 1.47 11.28
C VAL A 16 -4.01 0.40 12.35
N ASP A 17 -4.46 0.78 13.54
CA ASP A 17 -4.73 -0.19 14.62
C ASP A 17 -6.15 -0.75 14.41
N LEU A 18 -6.25 -2.07 14.26
CA LEU A 18 -7.51 -2.80 14.06
C LEU A 18 -7.77 -3.74 15.24
N ASP A 19 -9.05 -3.92 15.58
CA ASP A 19 -9.49 -4.93 16.53
C ASP A 19 -9.67 -6.29 15.84
N ALA A 20 -9.69 -7.36 16.65
CA ALA A 20 -9.93 -8.71 16.15
C ALA A 20 -11.33 -8.80 15.50
N ASP A 21 -11.40 -9.59 14.42
CA ASP A 21 -12.61 -9.87 13.65
C ASP A 21 -13.26 -8.66 12.96
N GLN A 22 -12.54 -7.53 12.84
CA GLN A 22 -13.00 -6.40 12.05
C GLN A 22 -13.02 -6.73 10.55
N VAL A 23 -14.08 -6.26 9.89
CA VAL A 23 -14.18 -6.24 8.43
C VAL A 23 -13.76 -4.87 7.95
N VAL A 24 -12.77 -4.81 7.06
CA VAL A 24 -12.22 -3.57 6.51
C VAL A 24 -12.34 -3.59 5.01
N GLU A 25 -12.88 -2.50 4.47
CA GLU A 25 -12.82 -2.20 3.04
C GLU A 25 -11.56 -1.39 2.75
N ILE A 26 -10.78 -1.87 1.79
CA ILE A 26 -9.54 -1.23 1.35
C ILE A 26 -9.74 -0.80 -0.09
N ASN A 27 -9.46 0.47 -0.36
CA ASN A 27 -9.48 1.06 -1.68
C ASN A 27 -8.16 1.79 -1.92
N PHE A 28 -7.29 1.20 -2.74
CA PHE A 28 -6.08 1.83 -3.24
C PHE A 28 -6.35 2.40 -4.63
N GLY A 29 -5.90 3.63 -4.86
CA GLY A 29 -5.96 4.28 -6.17
C GLY A 29 -4.79 5.25 -6.33
N ALA A 30 -4.13 5.20 -7.49
CA ALA A 30 -3.02 6.08 -7.83
C ALA A 30 -3.44 7.54 -8.10
N GLY A 31 -4.75 7.83 -8.09
CA GLY A 31 -5.28 9.15 -8.41
C GLY A 31 -4.99 9.57 -9.86
N ASP A 32 -4.84 10.87 -10.10
CA ASP A 32 -4.62 11.44 -11.43
C ASP A 32 -3.16 11.31 -11.93
N GLU A 33 -2.24 10.90 -11.06
CA GLU A 33 -0.79 10.80 -11.36
C GLU A 33 -0.47 9.52 -12.17
N GLY A 34 -1.38 8.56 -12.23
CA GLY A 34 -1.21 7.30 -12.95
C GLY A 34 -0.40 6.24 -12.18
N CYS A 35 -0.45 4.99 -12.63
CA CYS A 35 0.29 3.89 -12.02
C CYS A 35 1.72 3.84 -12.58
N GLU A 36 2.71 4.08 -11.73
CA GLU A 36 4.09 3.83 -12.12
C GLU A 36 4.37 2.32 -12.14
N GLU A 37 4.90 1.78 -13.25
CA GLU A 37 5.33 0.37 -13.32
C GLU A 37 6.37 0.00 -12.24
N GLY A 38 6.99 1.01 -11.62
CA GLY A 38 7.96 0.89 -10.54
C GLY A 38 7.39 0.78 -9.14
N LEU A 39 6.08 0.87 -8.93
CA LEU A 39 5.49 0.92 -7.58
C LEU A 39 4.45 -0.19 -7.37
N ALA A 40 4.40 -0.70 -6.15
CA ALA A 40 3.34 -1.59 -5.66
C ALA A 40 2.82 -1.10 -4.30
N PHE A 41 1.51 -1.22 -4.10
CA PHE A 41 0.83 -0.98 -2.84
C PHE A 41 0.69 -2.29 -2.09
N ARG A 42 0.98 -2.29 -0.79
CA ARG A 42 0.87 -3.46 0.08
C ARG A 42 0.09 -3.13 1.32
N PHE A 43 -0.74 -4.07 1.77
CA PHE A 43 -1.33 -4.06 3.10
C PHE A 43 -0.77 -5.23 3.89
N LEU A 44 -0.17 -4.94 5.04
CA LEU A 44 0.56 -5.88 5.88
C LEU A 44 -0.15 -6.08 7.22
N ALA A 45 -0.19 -7.32 7.68
CA ALA A 45 -0.60 -7.69 9.03
C ALA A 45 0.44 -7.27 10.09
N PRO A 46 0.08 -7.31 11.38
CA PRO A 46 1.01 -6.99 12.47
C PRO A 46 2.28 -7.86 12.49
N ASP A 47 2.18 -9.11 12.04
CA ASP A 47 3.31 -10.04 11.92
C ASP A 47 4.19 -9.80 10.67
N GLY A 48 3.79 -8.87 9.80
CA GLY A 48 4.48 -8.52 8.55
C GLY A 48 4.05 -9.36 7.34
N SER A 49 3.10 -10.28 7.48
CA SER A 49 2.54 -11.01 6.34
C SER A 49 1.75 -10.08 5.40
N VAL A 50 1.81 -10.35 4.09
CA VAL A 50 1.08 -9.59 3.08
C VAL A 50 -0.37 -10.05 3.04
N CYS A 51 -1.30 -9.17 3.35
CA CYS A 51 -2.73 -9.42 3.23
C CYS A 51 -3.26 -9.10 1.83
N LEU A 52 -2.73 -8.03 1.23
CA LEU A 52 -3.16 -7.52 -0.07
C LEU A 52 -1.96 -6.84 -0.75
N GLU A 53 -1.81 -7.02 -2.07
CA GLU A 53 -0.76 -6.38 -2.86
C GLU A 53 -1.26 -6.11 -4.29
N THR A 54 -0.93 -4.94 -4.85
CA THR A 54 -1.12 -4.64 -6.27
C THR A 54 0.05 -5.20 -7.10
N GLN A 55 -0.22 -5.59 -8.34
CA GLN A 55 0.86 -5.82 -9.29
C GLN A 55 1.51 -4.48 -9.72
N PRO A 56 2.79 -4.50 -10.13
CA PRO A 56 3.44 -3.30 -10.66
C PRO A 56 2.68 -2.80 -11.90
N GLY A 57 2.38 -1.50 -11.93
CA GLY A 57 1.59 -0.90 -13.02
C GLY A 57 0.08 -1.06 -12.87
N GLU A 58 -0.44 -1.62 -11.78
CA GLU A 58 -1.87 -1.53 -11.45
C GLU A 58 -2.21 -0.18 -10.81
N CYS A 59 -3.21 0.50 -11.37
CA CYS A 59 -3.65 1.84 -10.93
C CYS A 59 -4.54 1.84 -9.68
N GLY A 60 -4.94 0.67 -9.20
CA GLY A 60 -5.74 0.55 -7.99
C GLY A 60 -6.10 -0.88 -7.68
N LEU A 61 -6.54 -1.07 -6.44
CA LEU A 61 -7.00 -2.36 -5.93
C LEU A 61 -8.02 -2.11 -4.85
N ASN A 62 -9.14 -2.81 -4.97
CA ASN A 62 -10.23 -2.78 -4.02
C ASN A 62 -10.44 -4.18 -3.44
N GLY A 63 -10.65 -4.25 -2.14
CA GLY A 63 -10.87 -5.51 -1.45
C GLY A 63 -11.59 -5.32 -0.13
N ILE A 64 -12.44 -6.28 0.22
CA ILE A 64 -13.04 -6.40 1.55
C ILE A 64 -12.38 -7.59 2.22
N LEU A 65 -11.72 -7.35 3.34
CA LEU A 65 -11.01 -8.38 4.09
C LEU A 65 -11.53 -8.41 5.52
N GLN A 66 -11.74 -9.62 6.04
CA GLN A 66 -11.97 -9.84 7.46
C GLN A 66 -10.64 -10.20 8.12
N PHE A 67 -10.21 -9.39 9.08
CA PHE A 67 -8.96 -9.59 9.78
C PHE A 67 -9.21 -10.26 11.13
N GLY A 68 -8.68 -11.47 11.31
CA GLY A 68 -8.88 -12.25 12.53
C GLY A 68 -8.00 -11.84 13.72
N ALA A 69 -6.94 -11.06 13.49
CA ALA A 69 -6.01 -10.66 14.55
C ALA A 69 -6.15 -9.17 14.86
N ALA A 70 -6.17 -8.82 16.15
CA ALA A 70 -6.02 -7.44 16.58
C ALA A 70 -4.57 -6.99 16.43
N GLY A 71 -4.35 -5.71 16.13
CA GLY A 71 -3.03 -5.10 16.15
C GLY A 71 -2.83 -4.02 15.11
N ARG A 72 -1.57 -3.64 14.93
CA ARG A 72 -1.16 -2.59 13.99
C ARG A 72 -0.90 -3.13 12.60
N TYR A 73 -1.82 -2.84 11.69
CA TYR A 73 -1.68 -3.10 10.27
C TYR A 73 -0.97 -1.93 9.58
N ARG A 74 -0.33 -2.21 8.45
CA ARG A 74 0.44 -1.21 7.70
C ARG A 74 0.11 -1.24 6.22
N ALA A 75 -0.32 -0.11 5.69
CA ALA A 75 -0.37 0.12 4.25
C ALA A 75 0.93 0.81 3.82
N GLU A 76 1.61 0.29 2.80
CA GLU A 76 2.82 0.90 2.29
C GLU A 76 2.90 0.90 0.76
N ILE A 77 3.65 1.86 0.23
CA ILE A 77 4.04 1.92 -1.18
C ILE A 77 5.51 1.55 -1.26
N VAL A 78 5.82 0.55 -2.08
CA VAL A 78 7.19 0.06 -2.26
C VAL A 78 7.62 0.17 -3.71
N ALA A 79 8.90 0.47 -3.92
CA ALA A 79 9.52 0.35 -5.23
C ALA A 79 9.75 -1.11 -5.58
N VAL A 80 9.42 -1.49 -6.81
CA VAL A 80 9.62 -2.84 -7.35
C VAL A 80 11.00 -2.87 -8.03
N PRO A 81 11.98 -3.61 -7.48
CA PRO A 81 13.38 -3.49 -7.88
C PRO A 81 13.66 -3.83 -9.36
N ASP A 82 12.85 -4.70 -9.97
CA ASP A 82 13.00 -5.17 -11.35
C ASP A 82 11.99 -4.56 -12.32
N ALA A 83 11.29 -3.49 -11.92
CA ALA A 83 10.41 -2.78 -12.83
C ALA A 83 11.20 -2.22 -14.02
N ARG A 84 10.64 -2.35 -15.22
CA ARG A 84 11.28 -1.77 -16.41
C ARG A 84 11.43 -0.26 -16.18
N PRO A 85 12.60 0.34 -16.48
CA PRO A 85 12.70 1.78 -16.48
C PRO A 85 11.67 2.32 -17.47
N GLN A 86 10.78 3.19 -16.99
CA GLN A 86 9.82 3.86 -17.86
C GLN A 86 10.63 4.68 -18.87
N GLY A 87 10.48 4.33 -20.15
CA GLY A 87 11.12 5.06 -21.24
C GLY A 87 10.65 6.50 -21.21
N TRP A 88 11.61 7.43 -21.08
CA TRP A 88 11.42 8.86 -21.32
C TRP A 88 11.04 9.14 -22.77
#